data_AF-A0A085FXK1-F1
#
_entry.id   AF-A0A085FXK1-F1
#
_cell.length_a   1.000
_cell.length_b   1.000
_cell.length_c   1.000
_cell.angle_alpha   90.00
_cell.angle_beta   90.00
_cell.angle_gamma   90.00
#
_symmetry.space_group_name_H-M   'P 1'
#
loop_
_entity.id
_entity.type
_entity.pdbx_description
1 polymer ?
#
loop_
_entity_poly.entity_id
_entity_poly.type
_entity_poly.pdbx_seq_one_letter_code
_entity_poly.pdbx_strand_id
1 'polypeptide(L)'
;MTDGRNGQQIAIENVERFRAWIKERDRTNDWADYVRGDKLSRIDIAHECGFAVSVLRQNPTVKGELSKLEARLRTTGLLDPVDSDVEIGSRLKTPEEIKSEKAANRRAQIAKAGVEQRVKTLEEQNAALKAQVTLLQDLLKKYKFLADHLFKTGRLVQ
;
A
#
# COMPACT_ATOMS: atom_id res chain seq x y z
N MET A 1 -0.23 -38.72 -22.24
CA MET A 1 -1.62 -38.27 -22.51
C MET A 1 -1.58 -36.76 -22.64
N THR A 2 -1.32 -36.26 -23.85
CA THR A 2 -1.28 -34.83 -24.16
C THR A 2 -2.72 -34.36 -24.30
N ASP A 3 -3.22 -33.72 -23.25
CA ASP A 3 -4.56 -33.17 -23.17
C ASP A 3 -4.78 -32.19 -24.32
N GLY A 4 -5.64 -32.57 -25.28
CA GLY A 4 -5.93 -31.86 -26.52
C GLY A 4 -6.81 -30.63 -26.27
N ARG A 5 -6.40 -29.75 -25.37
CA ARG A 5 -7.08 -28.47 -25.16
C ARG A 5 -6.74 -27.53 -26.30
N ASN A 6 -7.77 -27.04 -26.99
CA ASN A 6 -7.63 -26.02 -28.02
C ASN A 6 -7.07 -24.73 -27.36
N GLY A 7 -6.18 -24.02 -28.06
CA GLY A 7 -5.63 -22.74 -27.59
C GLY A 7 -6.70 -21.71 -27.19
N GLN A 8 -7.89 -21.77 -27.79
CA GLN A 8 -9.04 -20.95 -27.38
C GLN A 8 -9.58 -21.30 -25.98
N GLN A 9 -9.67 -22.59 -25.64
CA GLN A 9 -10.11 -23.03 -24.31
C GLN A 9 -9.10 -22.64 -23.23
N ILE A 10 -7.80 -22.80 -23.51
CA ILE A 10 -6.72 -22.36 -22.62
C ILE A 10 -6.78 -20.84 -22.41
N ALA A 11 -7.09 -20.07 -23.46
CA ALA A 11 -7.23 -18.62 -23.35
C ALA A 11 -8.41 -18.21 -22.45
N ILE A 12 -9.55 -18.93 -22.52
CA ILE A 12 -10.71 -18.70 -21.66
C ILE A 12 -10.37 -19.05 -20.21
N GLU A 13 -9.79 -20.23 -19.97
CA GLU A 13 -9.40 -20.70 -18.65
C GLU A 13 -8.44 -19.71 -17.95
N ASN A 14 -7.48 -19.15 -18.69
CA ASN A 14 -6.57 -18.14 -18.15
C ASN A 14 -7.28 -16.83 -17.76
N VAL A 15 -8.30 -16.41 -18.51
CA VAL A 15 -9.11 -15.23 -18.16
C VAL A 15 -9.90 -15.48 -16.88
N GLU A 16 -10.49 -16.67 -16.73
CA GLU A 16 -11.23 -17.04 -15.53
C GLU A 16 -10.33 -17.08 -14.30
N ARG A 17 -9.14 -17.68 -14.40
CA ARG A 17 -8.13 -17.68 -13.33
C ARG A 17 -7.71 -16.27 -12.93
N PHE A 18 -7.45 -15.40 -13.92
CA PHE A 18 -7.08 -14.02 -13.65
C PHE A 18 -8.20 -13.25 -12.92
N ARG A 19 -9.46 -13.44 -13.33
CA ARG A 19 -10.63 -12.83 -12.66
C ARG A 19 -10.83 -13.36 -11.24
N ALA A 20 -10.65 -14.66 -11.03
CA ALA A 20 -10.72 -15.25 -9.70
C ALA A 20 -9.64 -14.68 -8.77
N TRP A 21 -8.42 -14.54 -9.27
CA TRP A 21 -7.32 -13.91 -8.55
C TRP A 21 -7.63 -12.45 -8.17
N ILE A 22 -8.18 -11.64 -9.10
CA ILE A 22 -8.59 -10.26 -8.78
C ILE A 22 -9.61 -10.23 -7.64
N LYS A 23 -10.64 -11.10 -7.68
CA LYS A 23 -11.67 -11.15 -6.64
C LYS A 23 -11.09 -11.51 -5.27
N GLU A 24 -10.14 -12.44 -5.22
CA GLU A 24 -9.49 -12.84 -3.98
C GLU A 24 -8.61 -11.72 -3.40
N ARG A 25 -7.91 -10.98 -4.26
CA ARG A 25 -7.11 -9.81 -3.86
C ARG A 25 -7.97 -8.62 -3.46
N ASP A 26 -9.11 -8.41 -4.10
CA ASP A 26 -10.10 -7.41 -3.67
C ASP A 26 -10.66 -7.70 -2.27
N ARG A 27 -10.80 -8.98 -1.90
CA ARG A 27 -11.25 -9.40 -0.56
C ARG A 27 -10.18 -9.19 0.51
N THR A 28 -8.91 -9.43 0.15
CA THR A 28 -7.77 -9.37 1.08
C THR A 28 -7.20 -7.96 1.19
N ASN A 29 -7.38 -7.13 0.15
CA ASN A 29 -6.87 -5.77 0.02
C ASN A 29 -5.34 -5.66 0.20
N ASP A 30 -4.63 -6.68 -0.25
CA ASP A 30 -3.16 -6.88 -0.20
C ASP A 30 -2.45 -6.38 -1.46
N TRP A 31 -3.08 -5.47 -2.21
CA TRP A 31 -2.57 -4.98 -3.49
C TRP A 31 -1.17 -4.36 -3.40
N ALA A 32 -0.79 -3.79 -2.25
CA ALA A 32 0.50 -3.14 -2.02
C ALA A 32 1.69 -4.10 -2.21
N ASP A 33 1.53 -5.38 -1.84
CA ASP A 33 2.61 -6.38 -1.93
C ASP A 33 2.96 -6.73 -3.37
N TYR A 34 2.03 -6.47 -4.29
CA TYR A 34 2.15 -6.73 -5.72
C TYR A 34 2.59 -5.50 -6.53
N VAL A 35 2.69 -4.33 -5.91
CA VAL A 35 3.16 -3.11 -6.57
C VAL A 35 4.69 -3.14 -6.69
N ARG A 36 5.19 -2.83 -7.89
CA ARG A 36 6.61 -2.67 -8.20
C ARG A 36 6.78 -1.36 -8.98
N GLY A 37 6.91 -0.24 -8.28
CA GLY A 37 6.96 1.09 -8.87
C GLY A 37 5.59 1.52 -9.41
N ASP A 38 5.48 1.77 -10.72
CA ASP A 38 4.28 2.30 -11.38
C ASP A 38 3.30 1.23 -11.89
N LYS A 39 3.64 -0.05 -11.69
CA LYS A 39 2.96 -1.21 -12.28
C LYS A 39 2.83 -2.38 -11.29
N LEU A 40 1.90 -3.27 -11.58
CA LEU A 40 1.80 -4.55 -10.86
C LEU A 40 2.84 -5.55 -11.38
N SER A 41 3.41 -6.33 -10.46
CA SER A 41 4.39 -7.38 -10.76
C SER A 41 3.78 -8.48 -11.64
N ARG A 42 4.16 -8.51 -12.92
CA ARG A 42 3.66 -9.50 -13.89
C ARG A 42 4.14 -10.92 -13.58
N ILE A 43 5.28 -11.05 -12.90
CA ILE A 43 5.82 -12.35 -12.48
C ILE A 43 4.98 -12.91 -11.34
N ASP A 44 4.73 -12.11 -10.31
CA ASP A 44 3.96 -12.54 -9.14
C ASP A 44 2.52 -12.86 -9.55
N ILE A 45 1.89 -12.04 -10.40
CA ILE A 45 0.55 -12.32 -10.95
C ILE A 45 0.51 -13.66 -11.68
N ALA A 46 1.47 -13.91 -12.57
CA ALA A 46 1.49 -15.13 -13.39
C ALA A 46 1.68 -16.38 -12.53
N HIS A 47 2.55 -16.29 -11.51
CA HIS A 47 2.79 -17.37 -10.55
C HIS A 47 1.52 -17.69 -9.77
N GLU A 48 0.85 -16.68 -9.21
CA GLU A 48 -0.39 -16.85 -8.42
C GLU A 48 -1.56 -17.35 -9.27
N CYS A 49 -1.69 -16.88 -10.51
CA CYS A 49 -2.74 -17.32 -11.41
C CYS A 49 -2.45 -18.69 -12.06
N GLY A 50 -1.25 -19.25 -11.89
CA GLY A 50 -0.86 -20.54 -12.45
C GLY A 50 -0.79 -20.56 -13.99
N PHE A 51 -0.37 -19.45 -14.60
CA PHE A 51 -0.15 -19.37 -16.05
C PHE A 51 1.17 -18.68 -16.40
N ALA A 52 1.63 -18.83 -17.65
CA ALA A 52 2.88 -18.19 -18.09
C ALA A 52 2.75 -16.67 -18.18
N VAL A 53 3.83 -15.93 -17.85
CA VAL A 53 3.88 -14.45 -17.98
C VAL A 53 3.53 -13.97 -19.39
N SER A 54 3.79 -14.78 -20.42
CA SER A 54 3.42 -14.50 -21.82
C SER A 54 1.92 -14.31 -22.01
N VAL A 55 1.07 -14.97 -21.21
CA VAL A 55 -0.39 -14.85 -21.28
C VAL A 55 -0.85 -13.42 -21.01
N LEU A 56 -0.22 -12.73 -20.05
CA LEU A 56 -0.50 -11.32 -19.73
C LEU A 56 -0.21 -10.37 -20.91
N ARG A 57 0.65 -10.79 -21.85
CA ARG A 57 1.04 -10.01 -23.02
C ARG A 57 0.27 -10.41 -24.28
N GLN A 58 0.06 -11.71 -24.48
CA GLN A 58 -0.49 -12.28 -25.72
C GLN A 58 -2.02 -12.38 -25.71
N ASN A 59 -2.64 -12.63 -24.55
CA ASN A 59 -4.09 -12.74 -24.46
C ASN A 59 -4.71 -11.32 -24.36
N PRO A 60 -5.42 -10.84 -25.39
CA PRO A 60 -5.94 -9.47 -25.43
C PRO A 60 -6.96 -9.22 -24.31
N THR A 61 -7.72 -10.24 -23.92
CA THR A 61 -8.72 -10.14 -22.85
C THR A 61 -8.04 -9.92 -21.50
N VAL A 62 -7.04 -10.74 -21.17
CA VAL A 62 -6.28 -10.60 -19.91
C VAL A 62 -5.54 -9.27 -19.87
N LYS A 63 -4.94 -8.86 -20.99
CA LYS A 63 -4.27 -7.55 -21.11
C LYS A 63 -5.24 -6.39 -20.83
N GLY A 64 -6.46 -6.46 -21.39
CA GLY A 64 -7.49 -5.44 -21.16
C GLY A 64 -7.94 -5.37 -19.70
N GLU A 65 -8.21 -6.53 -19.08
CA GLU A 65 -8.59 -6.62 -17.66
C GLU A 65 -7.48 -6.08 -16.75
N LEU A 66 -6.22 -6.41 -17.04
CA LEU A 66 -5.07 -5.93 -16.27
C LEU A 66 -4.87 -4.42 -16.41
N SER A 67 -5.08 -3.85 -17.60
CA SER A 67 -5.05 -2.38 -17.78
C SER A 67 -6.15 -1.69 -17.00
N LYS A 68 -7.37 -2.26 -16.96
CA LYS A 68 -8.49 -1.74 -16.18
C LYS A 68 -8.20 -1.82 -14.69
N LEU A 69 -7.62 -2.93 -14.24
CA LEU A 69 -7.20 -3.13 -12.86
C LEU A 69 -6.17 -2.08 -12.44
N GLU A 70 -5.12 -1.89 -13.23
CA GLU A 70 -4.11 -0.86 -12.94
C GLU A 70 -4.71 0.55 -12.95
N ALA A 71 -5.62 0.88 -13.88
CA ALA A 71 -6.32 2.16 -13.88
C ALA A 71 -7.13 2.37 -12.59
N ARG A 72 -7.86 1.33 -12.14
CA ARG A 72 -8.60 1.37 -10.88
C ARG A 72 -7.67 1.60 -9.69
N LEU A 73 -6.55 0.88 -9.62
CA LEU A 73 -5.58 1.01 -8.52
C LEU A 73 -4.87 2.38 -8.52
N ARG A 74 -4.66 3.00 -9.70
CA ARG A 74 -4.19 4.38 -9.81
C ARG A 74 -5.21 5.37 -9.24
N THR A 75 -6.51 5.20 -9.56
CA THR A 75 -7.57 6.04 -8.98
C THR A 75 -7.65 5.92 -7.47
N THR A 76 -7.39 4.72 -6.92
CA THR A 76 -7.32 4.49 -5.47
C THR A 76 -6.04 5.08 -4.83
N GLY A 77 -5.07 5.55 -5.64
CA GLY A 77 -3.82 6.13 -5.16
C GLY A 77 -2.77 5.10 -4.72
N LEU A 78 -2.94 3.83 -5.08
CA LEU A 78 -2.00 2.76 -4.71
C LEU A 78 -0.86 2.59 -5.72
N LEU A 79 -1.12 2.94 -6.99
CA LEU A 79 -0.10 3.01 -8.03
C LEU A 79 0.22 4.47 -8.32
N ASP A 80 1.51 4.79 -8.43
CA ASP A 80 1.95 6.11 -8.88
C ASP A 80 1.35 6.42 -10.27
N PRO A 81 0.96 7.69 -10.53
CA PRO A 81 0.47 8.09 -11.83
C PRO A 81 1.54 7.82 -12.88
N VAL A 82 1.19 7.00 -13.88
CA VAL A 82 2.01 6.86 -15.07
C VAL A 82 1.82 8.14 -15.88
N ASP A 83 2.89 8.89 -16.12
CA ASP A 83 2.95 9.94 -17.14
C ASP A 83 2.70 9.27 -18.51
N SER A 84 1.43 9.05 -18.85
CA SER A 84 1.04 8.37 -20.07
C SER A 84 0.95 9.39 -21.20
N ASP A 85 2.10 9.68 -21.81
CA ASP A 85 2.19 9.96 -23.26
C ASP A 85 3.61 9.72 -23.78
N VAL A 86 4.05 8.47 -23.83
CA VAL A 86 5.15 8.05 -24.72
C VAL A 86 4.82 6.68 -25.30
N GLU A 87 4.05 6.68 -26.39
CA GLU A 87 4.04 5.57 -27.32
C GLU A 87 5.44 5.37 -27.91
N ILE A 88 5.90 4.11 -27.85
CA ILE A 88 6.74 3.43 -28.85
C ILE A 88 7.75 4.34 -29.58
N GLY A 89 8.75 4.77 -28.84
CA GLY A 89 9.96 5.37 -29.39
C GLY A 89 10.88 5.63 -28.22
N SER A 90 12.09 5.11 -28.27
CA SER A 90 13.17 5.46 -27.34
C SER A 90 13.42 6.97 -27.42
N ARG A 91 12.61 7.78 -26.73
CA ARG A 91 12.92 9.18 -26.46
C ARG A 91 13.97 9.15 -25.36
N LEU A 92 15.23 9.08 -25.78
CA LEU A 92 16.35 9.38 -24.91
C LEU A 92 16.05 10.76 -24.29
N LYS A 93 15.73 10.75 -22.99
CA LYS A 93 15.47 11.98 -22.23
C LYS A 93 16.62 12.94 -22.49
N THR A 94 16.32 14.16 -22.88
CA THR A 94 17.35 15.15 -23.14
C THR A 94 18.13 15.42 -21.83
N PRO A 95 19.42 15.80 -21.89
CA PRO A 95 20.20 16.09 -20.68
C PRO A 95 19.57 17.15 -19.76
N GLU A 96 18.70 18.01 -20.27
CA GLU A 96 17.97 19.02 -19.50
C GLU A 96 16.75 18.44 -18.75
N GLU A 97 15.96 17.57 -19.40
CA GLU A 97 14.84 16.87 -18.77
C GLU A 97 15.34 16.00 -17.60
N ILE A 98 16.47 15.31 -17.76
CA ILE A 98 17.09 14.49 -16.70
C ILE A 98 17.57 15.36 -15.52
N LYS A 99 18.11 16.55 -15.79
CA LYS A 99 18.55 17.48 -14.74
C LYS A 99 17.37 18.07 -13.98
N SER A 100 16.30 18.45 -14.69
CA SER A 100 15.06 18.95 -14.11
C SER A 100 14.40 17.90 -13.20
N GLU A 101 14.31 16.65 -13.67
CA GLU A 101 13.71 15.54 -12.94
C GLU A 101 14.55 15.15 -11.70
N LYS A 102 15.88 15.17 -11.81
CA LYS A 102 16.78 14.98 -10.64
C LYS A 102 16.66 16.11 -9.63
N ALA A 103 16.48 17.36 -10.08
CA ALA A 103 16.29 18.50 -9.18
C ALA A 103 14.92 18.44 -8.46
N ALA A 104 13.86 18.06 -9.19
CA ALA A 104 12.54 17.85 -8.62
C ALA A 104 12.54 16.70 -7.59
N ASN A 105 13.16 15.57 -7.93
CA ASN A 105 13.29 14.43 -7.03
C ASN A 105 14.11 14.77 -5.77
N ARG A 106 15.19 15.53 -5.92
CA ARG A 106 15.99 15.99 -4.78
C ARG A 106 15.20 16.93 -3.85
N ARG A 107 14.36 17.82 -4.40
CA ARG A 107 13.44 18.66 -3.59
C ARG A 107 12.37 17.83 -2.89
N ALA A 108 11.79 16.84 -3.56
CA ALA A 108 10.81 15.93 -2.99
C ALA A 108 11.42 15.10 -1.83
N GLN A 109 12.66 14.64 -1.97
CA GLN A 109 13.38 13.93 -0.91
C GLN A 109 13.66 14.82 0.31
N ILE A 110 14.06 16.09 0.10
CA ILE A 110 14.26 17.04 1.20
C ILE A 110 12.95 17.32 1.93
N ALA A 111 11.85 17.52 1.20
CA ALA A 111 10.54 17.72 1.78
C ALA A 111 10.08 16.49 2.58
N LYS A 112 10.28 15.29 2.01
CA LYS A 112 9.95 14.02 2.67
C LYS A 112 10.76 13.84 3.96
N ALA A 113 12.06 14.08 3.92
CA ALA A 113 12.92 14.01 5.11
C ALA A 113 12.45 14.98 6.21
N GLY A 114 12.03 16.20 5.84
CA GLY A 114 11.48 17.15 6.81
C GLY A 114 10.16 16.68 7.46
N VAL A 115 9.28 16.07 6.66
CA VAL A 115 8.04 15.46 7.17
C VAL A 115 8.34 14.28 8.09
N GLU A 116 9.25 13.39 7.70
CA GLU A 116 9.66 12.23 8.51
C GLU A 116 10.27 12.66 9.85
N GLN A 117 11.11 13.70 9.87
CA GLN A 117 11.64 14.25 11.13
C GLN A 117 10.53 14.80 12.02
N ARG A 118 9.56 15.54 11.45
CA ARG A 118 8.43 16.07 12.22
C ARG A 118 7.54 14.95 12.77
N VAL A 119 7.29 13.91 11.99
CA VAL A 119 6.54 12.72 12.43
C VAL A 119 7.25 12.06 13.61
N LYS A 120 8.56 11.81 13.50
CA LYS A 120 9.35 11.23 14.58
C LYS A 120 9.28 12.06 15.87
N THR A 121 9.46 13.38 15.79
CA THR A 121 9.35 14.27 16.96
C THR A 121 7.96 14.21 17.58
N LEU A 122 6.90 14.20 16.77
CA LEU A 122 5.53 14.11 17.25
C LEU A 122 5.24 12.76 17.91
N GLU A 123 5.76 11.66 17.36
CA GLU A 123 5.61 10.32 17.94
C GLU A 123 6.30 10.22 19.31
N GLU A 124 7.52 10.75 19.43
CA GLU A 124 8.26 10.83 20.69
C GLU A 124 7.48 11.65 21.74
N GLN A 125 6.96 12.82 21.36
CA GLN A 125 6.13 13.65 22.23
C GLN A 125 4.84 12.95 22.65
N ASN A 126 4.20 12.25 21.72
CA ASN A 126 2.96 11.51 22.00
C ASN A 126 3.21 10.37 22.99
N ALA A 127 4.31 9.63 22.83
CA ALA A 127 4.73 8.59 23.77
C ALA A 127 5.00 9.16 25.17
N ALA A 128 5.73 10.28 25.26
CA ALA A 128 6.00 10.95 26.52
C ALA A 128 4.72 11.45 27.23
N LEU A 129 3.81 12.08 26.47
CA LEU A 129 2.52 12.53 27.01
C LEU A 129 1.66 11.37 27.49
N LYS A 130 1.59 10.27 26.74
CA LYS A 130 0.86 9.06 27.16
C LYS A 130 1.43 8.49 28.46
N ALA A 131 2.75 8.45 28.62
CA ALA A 131 3.37 8.00 29.85
C ALA A 131 3.00 8.89 31.05
N GLN A 132 3.00 10.22 30.88
CA GLN A 132 2.57 11.16 31.91
C GLN A 132 1.09 10.97 32.28
N VAL A 133 0.22 10.79 31.29
CA VAL A 133 -1.21 10.52 31.52
C VAL A 133 -1.40 9.24 32.35
N THR A 134 -0.71 8.16 32.01
CA THR A 134 -0.78 6.91 32.78
C THR A 134 -0.33 7.12 34.22
N LEU A 135 0.78 7.83 34.45
CA LEU A 135 1.28 8.11 35.80
C LEU A 135 0.29 8.95 36.61
N LEU A 136 -0.30 9.98 36.01
CA LEU A 136 -1.33 10.81 36.65
C LEU A 136 -2.59 9.99 36.98
N GLN A 137 -3.03 9.12 36.07
CA GLN A 137 -4.16 8.23 36.31
C GLN A 137 -3.89 7.28 37.48
N ASP A 138 -2.69 6.74 37.59
CA ASP A 138 -2.33 5.84 38.70
C ASP A 138 -2.23 6.59 40.04
N LEU A 139 -1.74 7.83 40.04
CA LEU A 139 -1.81 8.69 41.21
C LEU A 139 -3.26 8.95 41.63
N LEU A 140 -4.13 9.31 40.69
CA LEU A 140 -5.55 9.53 40.96
C LEU A 140 -6.23 8.29 41.54
N LYS A 141 -5.92 7.09 41.03
CA LYS A 141 -6.42 5.84 41.60
C LYS A 141 -5.96 5.65 43.05
N LYS A 142 -4.68 5.93 43.36
CA LYS A 142 -4.14 5.84 44.72
C LYS A 142 -4.84 6.82 45.66
N TYR A 143 -5.02 8.07 45.25
CA TYR A 143 -5.74 9.07 46.04
C TYR A 143 -7.21 8.68 46.25
N LYS A 144 -7.88 8.15 45.22
CA LYS A 144 -9.24 7.64 45.34
C LYS A 144 -9.32 6.50 46.36
N PHE A 145 -8.41 5.53 46.29
CA PHE A 145 -8.35 4.43 47.25
C PHE A 145 -8.11 4.93 48.68
N LEU A 146 -7.20 5.88 48.87
CA LEU A 146 -6.94 6.49 50.17
C LEU A 146 -8.17 7.24 50.70
N ALA A 147 -8.84 8.03 49.86
CA ALA A 147 -10.07 8.73 50.20
C ALA A 147 -11.17 7.75 50.62
N ASP A 148 -11.37 6.67 49.86
CA ASP A 148 -12.35 5.61 50.18
C ASP A 148 -12.03 4.94 51.53
N HIS A 149 -10.76 4.67 51.81
CA HIS A 149 -10.33 4.09 53.10
C HIS A 149 -10.54 5.06 54.27
N LEU A 150 -10.18 6.33 54.09
CA LEU A 150 -10.40 7.38 55.10
C LEU A 150 -11.89 7.60 55.37
N PHE A 151 -12.72 7.54 54.32
CA PHE A 151 -14.18 7.59 54.42
C PHE A 151 -14.72 6.40 55.23
N LYS A 152 -14.30 5.16 54.89
CA LYS A 152 -14.70 3.94 55.62
C LYS A 152 -14.27 3.92 57.08
N THR A 153 -13.14 4.55 57.40
CA THR A 153 -12.64 4.64 58.79
C THR A 153 -13.19 5.86 59.55
N GLY A 154 -14.10 6.63 58.95
CA GLY A 154 -14.75 7.79 59.57
C GLY A 154 -13.82 8.99 59.80
N ARG A 155 -12.63 9.00 59.17
CA ARG A 155 -11.63 10.08 59.29
C ARG A 155 -11.75 11.15 58.20
N LEU A 156 -12.56 10.89 57.18
CA LEU A 156 -12.95 11.89 56.18
C LEU A 156 -14.37 12.36 56.53
N VAL A 157 -14.51 13.63 56.93
CA VAL A 157 -15.82 14.28 57.11
C VAL A 157 -16.25 14.83 55.75
N GLN A 158 -17.53 14.62 55.39
CA GLN A 158 -18.14 15.13 54.15
C GLN A 158 -18.04 16.64 54.00
#